data_AF-A0A1F5BB25-F1
#
_entry.id   AF-A0A1F5BB25-F1
#
_cell.length_a   1.000
_cell.length_b   1.000
_cell.length_c   1.000
_cell.angle_alpha   90.00
_cell.angle_beta   90.00
_cell.angle_gamma   90.00
#
_symmetry.space_group_name_H-M   'P 1'
#
loop_
_entity.id
_entity.type
_entity.pdbx_description
1 polymer ?
#
loop_
_entity_poly.entity_id
_entity_poly.type
_entity_poly.pdbx_seq_one_letter_code
_entity_poly.pdbx_strand_id
1 'polypeptide(L)'
;MILGLVLSAFLSPSPASPLSAQKNADVPGLLRQVREEVLGLGKYPGEDFVRGEFFLGEGDDDTNKTHAVGILVKDEAEGSRMTIVISRLEPSRDNPRVKYTREPKTIVCRFSADRVETVRSDYTSEDLRTLLPAVVQAVVDKKNLLKK
;
A
#
# COMPACT_ATOMS: atom_id res chain seq x y z
N MET A 1 -41.43 29.20 36.06
CA MET A 1 -39.99 29.53 36.00
C MET A 1 -39.26 28.29 35.54
N ILE A 2 -38.60 28.37 34.38
CA ILE A 2 -38.15 27.24 33.59
C ILE A 2 -36.79 26.73 34.07
N LEU A 3 -36.70 25.40 34.06
CA LEU A 3 -35.60 24.47 34.30
C LEU A 3 -34.30 24.86 33.55
N GLY A 4 -33.18 24.97 34.28
CA GLY A 4 -31.85 25.17 33.70
C GLY A 4 -31.01 23.88 33.81
N LEU A 5 -31.03 23.07 32.74
CA LEU A 5 -30.21 21.87 32.59
C LEU A 5 -28.83 22.29 32.03
N VAL A 6 -27.76 22.11 32.80
CA VAL A 6 -26.39 22.39 32.34
C VAL A 6 -25.86 21.16 31.59
N LEU A 7 -25.75 21.28 30.27
CA LEU A 7 -25.22 20.25 29.39
C LEU A 7 -23.70 20.41 29.27
N SER A 8 -22.94 19.64 30.06
CA SER A 8 -21.48 19.56 29.93
C SER A 8 -21.10 18.73 28.70
N ALA A 9 -20.63 19.39 27.65
CA ALA A 9 -20.07 18.75 26.47
C ALA A 9 -18.71 18.13 26.80
N PHE A 10 -18.64 16.81 26.87
CA PHE A 10 -17.37 16.07 26.86
C PHE A 10 -16.79 16.12 25.43
N LEU A 11 -15.81 16.99 25.21
CA LEU A 11 -14.91 16.89 24.06
C LEU A 11 -13.97 15.69 24.31
N SER A 12 -14.26 14.55 23.68
CA SER A 12 -13.29 13.46 23.57
C SER A 12 -12.24 13.84 22.52
N PRO A 13 -10.94 13.89 22.87
CA PRO A 13 -9.89 14.00 21.86
C PRO A 13 -9.84 12.69 21.07
N SER A 14 -10.13 12.78 19.77
CA SER A 14 -9.93 11.68 18.82
C SER A 14 -8.44 11.30 18.81
N PRO A 15 -8.05 10.03 18.96
CA PRO A 15 -6.66 9.64 18.82
C PRO A 15 -6.26 9.79 17.35
N ALA A 16 -5.58 10.89 17.03
CA ALA A 16 -4.77 10.98 15.83
C ALA A 16 -3.75 9.84 15.89
N SER A 17 -3.90 8.84 15.02
CA SER A 17 -2.92 7.76 14.88
C SER A 17 -1.55 8.38 14.57
N PRO A 18 -0.54 8.23 15.43
CA PRO A 18 0.77 8.76 15.13
C PRO A 18 1.38 7.93 14.00
N LEU A 19 1.48 8.54 12.81
CA LEU A 19 2.29 8.11 11.66
C LEU A 19 3.81 8.22 11.96
N SER A 20 4.21 8.00 13.21
CA SER A 20 5.54 8.32 13.74
C SER A 20 6.02 7.23 14.70
N ALA A 21 6.40 6.07 14.16
CA ALA A 21 7.27 5.10 14.85
C ALA A 21 7.84 4.02 13.90
N GLN A 22 8.44 4.37 12.76
CA GLN A 22 9.21 3.40 11.96
C GLN A 22 10.59 3.95 11.60
N LYS A 23 11.40 4.20 12.64
CA LYS A 23 12.76 4.76 12.47
C LYS A 23 13.80 3.74 11.98
N ASN A 24 13.47 2.45 11.81
CA ASN A 24 14.37 1.45 11.22
C ASN A 24 13.58 0.27 10.61
N ALA A 25 12.72 0.54 9.62
CA ALA A 25 12.08 -0.56 8.91
C ALA A 25 13.09 -1.27 8.00
N ASP A 26 13.20 -2.60 8.12
CA ASP A 26 14.07 -3.40 7.26
C ASP A 26 13.45 -3.52 5.86
N VAL A 27 14.04 -2.82 4.88
CA VAL A 27 13.50 -2.75 3.51
C VAL A 27 13.44 -4.14 2.84
N PRO A 28 14.51 -4.96 2.85
CA PRO A 28 14.44 -6.35 2.39
C PRO A 28 13.32 -7.16 3.04
N GLY A 29 13.16 -7.08 4.37
CA GLY A 29 12.09 -7.75 5.10
C GLY A 29 10.70 -7.30 4.66
N LEU A 30 10.49 -6.00 4.50
CA LEU A 30 9.20 -5.46 4.02
C LEU A 30 8.90 -5.89 2.58
N LEU A 31 9.89 -5.88 1.68
CA LEU A 31 9.71 -6.36 0.30
C LEU A 31 9.36 -7.86 0.26
N ARG A 32 9.97 -8.66 1.14
CA ARG A 32 9.64 -10.08 1.31
C ARG A 32 8.20 -10.25 1.80
N GLN A 33 7.79 -9.45 2.79
CA GLN A 33 6.42 -9.45 3.29
C GLN A 33 5.40 -9.06 2.20
N VAL A 34 5.66 -8.00 1.42
CA VAL A 34 4.79 -7.63 0.28
C VAL A 34 4.64 -8.81 -0.68
N ARG A 35 5.73 -9.47 -1.06
CA ARG A 35 5.70 -10.63 -1.97
C ARG A 35 4.84 -11.77 -1.40
N GLU A 36 5.07 -12.16 -0.15
CA GLU A 36 4.33 -13.25 0.50
C GLU A 36 2.83 -12.96 0.56
N GLU A 37 2.48 -11.73 0.93
CA GLU A 37 1.11 -11.26 1.00
C GLU A 37 0.41 -11.28 -0.37
N VAL A 38 1.10 -10.83 -1.42
CA VAL A 38 0.59 -10.84 -2.80
C VAL A 38 0.45 -12.27 -3.32
N LEU A 39 1.45 -13.14 -3.11
CA LEU A 39 1.36 -14.55 -3.50
C LEU A 39 0.19 -15.26 -2.82
N GLY A 40 -0.14 -14.87 -1.58
CA GLY A 40 -1.30 -15.36 -0.85
C GLY A 40 -2.67 -15.02 -1.46
N LEU A 41 -2.74 -14.12 -2.44
CA LEU A 41 -3.95 -13.85 -3.22
C LEU A 41 -4.20 -14.90 -4.31
N GLY A 42 -3.17 -15.66 -4.71
CA GLY A 42 -3.25 -16.62 -5.79
C GLY A 42 -3.19 -16.01 -7.18
N LYS A 43 -3.04 -16.87 -8.20
CA LYS A 43 -3.02 -16.50 -9.61
C LYS A 43 -4.44 -16.46 -10.16
N TYR A 44 -4.71 -15.57 -11.12
CA TYR A 44 -5.94 -15.68 -11.91
C TYR A 44 -5.83 -16.89 -12.87
N PRO A 45 -6.96 -17.53 -13.26
CA PRO A 45 -6.94 -18.64 -14.20
C PRO A 45 -6.24 -18.26 -15.52
N GLY A 46 -5.23 -19.04 -15.89
CA GLY A 46 -4.46 -18.83 -17.13
C GLY A 46 -3.27 -17.88 -17.01
N GLU A 47 -3.05 -17.22 -15.87
CA GLU A 47 -1.86 -16.37 -15.65
C GLU A 47 -0.67 -17.20 -15.10
N ASP A 48 0.53 -16.95 -15.60
CA ASP A 48 1.78 -17.57 -15.08
C ASP A 48 2.41 -16.76 -13.92
N PHE A 49 1.89 -15.56 -13.66
CA PHE A 49 2.28 -14.64 -12.60
C PHE A 49 1.12 -14.41 -11.60
N VAL A 50 1.44 -13.83 -10.44
CA VAL A 50 0.45 -13.26 -9.51
C VAL A 50 0.46 -11.76 -9.67
N ARG A 51 -0.71 -11.12 -9.78
CA ARG A 51 -0.82 -9.66 -9.74
C ARG A 51 -1.92 -9.19 -8.80
N GLY A 52 -1.72 -8.00 -8.25
CA GLY A 52 -2.72 -7.31 -7.44
C GLY A 52 -2.66 -5.80 -7.66
N GLU A 53 -3.83 -5.18 -7.56
CA GLU A 53 -3.98 -3.72 -7.54
C GLU A 53 -4.47 -3.29 -6.16
N PHE A 54 -3.84 -2.27 -5.58
CA PHE A 54 -4.07 -1.79 -4.22
C PHE A 54 -4.09 -0.26 -4.20
N PHE A 55 -4.58 0.31 -3.11
CA PHE A 55 -4.68 1.75 -2.96
C PHE A 55 -4.16 2.18 -1.59
N LEU A 56 -3.38 3.26 -1.56
CA LEU A 56 -2.97 3.91 -0.32
C LEU A 56 -3.90 5.10 -0.04
N GLY A 57 -4.22 5.36 1.23
CA GLY A 57 -5.09 6.45 1.65
C GLY A 57 -5.90 6.08 2.89
N GLU A 58 -6.58 7.07 3.48
CA GLU A 58 -7.32 6.89 4.73
C GLU A 58 -8.73 6.35 4.50
N GLY A 59 -9.12 5.32 5.27
CA GLY A 59 -10.46 4.76 5.23
C GLY A 59 -10.79 4.01 3.92
N ASP A 60 -12.04 3.58 3.80
CA ASP A 60 -12.53 2.79 2.67
C ASP A 60 -13.04 3.65 1.50
N ASP A 61 -13.25 4.96 1.72
CA ASP A 61 -13.73 5.89 0.70
C ASP A 61 -12.66 6.13 -0.38
N ASP A 62 -13.00 5.83 -1.64
CA ASP A 62 -12.16 6.05 -2.82
C ASP A 62 -11.71 7.53 -2.97
N THR A 63 -12.51 8.45 -2.42
CA THR A 63 -12.20 9.89 -2.38
C THR A 63 -10.96 10.19 -1.54
N ASN A 64 -10.57 9.33 -0.62
CA ASN A 64 -9.40 9.52 0.24
C ASN A 64 -8.15 8.79 -0.26
N LYS A 65 -8.25 7.99 -1.33
CA LYS A 65 -7.09 7.28 -1.90
C LYS A 65 -6.14 8.28 -2.55
N THR A 66 -4.88 8.21 -2.18
CA THR A 66 -3.81 9.12 -2.63
C THR A 66 -2.90 8.48 -3.67
N HIS A 67 -2.77 7.15 -3.65
CA HIS A 67 -1.92 6.41 -4.58
C HIS A 67 -2.59 5.13 -5.04
N ALA A 68 -2.37 4.77 -6.30
CA ALA A 68 -2.62 3.45 -6.84
C ALA A 68 -1.31 2.65 -6.85
N VAL A 69 -1.37 1.39 -6.44
CA VAL A 69 -0.23 0.48 -6.31
C VAL A 69 -0.54 -0.79 -7.10
N GLY A 70 0.17 -1.01 -8.20
CA GLY A 70 0.15 -2.28 -8.92
C GLY A 70 1.34 -3.13 -8.50
N ILE A 71 1.10 -4.41 -8.18
CA ILE A 71 2.16 -5.35 -7.82
C ILE A 71 2.04 -6.59 -8.70
N LEU A 72 3.15 -7.00 -9.30
CA LEU A 72 3.25 -8.24 -10.08
C LEU A 72 4.41 -9.06 -9.55
N VAL A 73 4.17 -10.34 -9.28
CA VAL A 73 5.17 -11.34 -8.88
C VAL A 73 5.17 -12.45 -9.92
N LYS A 74 6.34 -12.70 -10.53
CA LYS A 74 6.54 -13.76 -11.52
C LYS A 74 7.69 -14.65 -11.09
N ASP A 75 7.48 -15.96 -11.16
CA ASP A 75 8.56 -16.93 -10.95
C ASP A 75 9.50 -16.95 -12.18
N GLU A 76 10.79 -17.01 -11.93
CA GLU A 76 11.87 -17.08 -12.93
C GLU A 76 12.77 -18.28 -12.59
N ALA A 77 13.64 -18.70 -13.53
CA ALA A 77 14.47 -19.90 -13.33
C ALA A 77 15.34 -19.85 -12.05
N GLU A 78 15.77 -18.67 -11.63
CA GLU A 78 16.66 -18.45 -10.48
C GLU A 78 15.93 -17.93 -9.22
N GLY A 79 14.58 -17.93 -9.24
CA GLY A 79 13.78 -17.47 -8.10
C GLY A 79 12.49 -16.78 -8.53
N SER A 80 12.27 -15.54 -8.09
CA SER A 80 11.12 -14.76 -8.55
C SER A 80 11.44 -13.28 -8.63
N ARG A 81 10.74 -12.60 -9.53
CA ARG A 81 10.83 -11.17 -9.76
C ARG A 81 9.53 -10.51 -9.33
N MET A 82 9.64 -9.45 -8.53
CA MET A 82 8.52 -8.60 -8.17
C MET A 82 8.71 -7.21 -8.78
N THR A 83 7.65 -6.68 -9.37
CA THR A 83 7.57 -5.30 -9.83
C THR A 83 6.44 -4.61 -9.10
N ILE A 84 6.76 -3.49 -8.44
CA ILE A 84 5.79 -2.61 -7.78
C ILE A 84 5.77 -1.30 -8.58
N VAL A 85 4.59 -0.89 -9.04
CA VAL A 85 4.35 0.40 -9.70
C VAL A 85 3.44 1.22 -8.81
N ILE A 86 3.88 2.41 -8.42
CA ILE A 86 3.16 3.31 -7.54
C ILE A 86 2.91 4.60 -8.29
N SER A 87 1.65 4.97 -8.45
CA SER A 87 1.24 6.19 -9.14
C SER A 87 0.46 7.08 -8.18
N ARG A 88 0.75 8.37 -8.17
CA ARG A 88 -0.06 9.34 -7.42
C ARG A 88 -1.40 9.49 -8.12
N LEU A 89 -2.46 9.58 -7.32
CA LEU A 89 -3.81 9.86 -7.82
C LEU A 89 -4.08 11.36 -7.69
N GLU A 90 -4.27 12.02 -8.82
CA GLU A 90 -4.57 13.45 -8.85
C GLU A 90 -5.97 13.69 -9.43
N PRO A 91 -6.79 14.56 -8.80
CA PRO A 91 -8.11 14.88 -9.30
C PRO A 91 -8.02 15.56 -10.67
N SER A 92 -8.96 15.24 -11.56
CA SER A 92 -9.12 15.93 -12.84
C SER A 92 -9.50 17.39 -12.61
N ARG A 93 -8.97 18.28 -13.45
CA ARG A 93 -9.35 19.69 -13.45
C ARG A 93 -10.83 19.88 -13.81
N ASP A 94 -11.34 19.06 -14.73
CA ASP A 94 -12.71 19.17 -15.23
C ASP A 94 -13.74 18.50 -14.31
N ASN A 95 -13.31 17.50 -13.53
CA ASN A 95 -14.15 16.81 -12.56
C ASN A 95 -13.32 16.28 -11.38
N PRO A 96 -13.30 16.98 -10.23
CA PRO A 96 -12.49 16.59 -9.08
C PRO A 96 -12.85 15.22 -8.47
N ARG A 97 -14.01 14.64 -8.82
CA ARG A 97 -14.42 13.30 -8.37
C ARG A 97 -13.71 12.19 -9.16
N VAL A 98 -13.14 12.50 -10.32
CA VAL A 98 -12.36 11.56 -11.13
C VAL A 98 -10.88 11.78 -10.84
N LYS A 99 -10.15 10.73 -10.47
CA LYS A 99 -8.70 10.80 -10.24
C LYS A 99 -7.96 10.05 -11.33
N TYR A 100 -6.86 10.63 -11.80
CA TYR A 100 -5.96 10.02 -12.79
C TYR A 100 -4.60 9.69 -12.16
N THR A 101 -3.99 8.60 -12.62
CA THR A 101 -2.63 8.24 -12.24
C THR A 101 -1.63 9.20 -12.87
N ARG A 102 -0.74 9.75 -12.05
CA ARG A 102 0.37 10.61 -12.44
C ARG A 102 1.67 10.06 -11.86
N GLU A 103 2.75 10.31 -12.59
CA GLU A 103 4.13 10.04 -12.15
C GLU A 103 4.34 8.61 -11.64
N PRO A 104 4.15 7.58 -12.48
CA PRO A 104 4.39 6.21 -12.07
C PRO A 104 5.86 6.03 -11.70
N LYS A 105 6.11 5.62 -10.47
CA LYS A 105 7.42 5.22 -9.95
C LYS A 105 7.47 3.72 -9.75
N THR A 106 8.62 3.12 -10.03
CA THR A 106 8.77 1.67 -10.08
C THR A 106 9.84 1.18 -9.10
N ILE A 107 9.56 0.04 -8.48
CA ILE A 107 10.51 -0.76 -7.71
C ILE A 107 10.54 -2.15 -8.35
N VAL A 108 11.72 -2.63 -8.70
CA VAL A 108 11.96 -3.97 -9.25
C VAL A 108 12.88 -4.71 -8.30
N CYS A 109 12.40 -5.86 -7.82
CA CYS A 109 13.13 -6.70 -6.88
C CYS A 109 13.29 -8.12 -7.44
N ARG A 110 14.40 -8.76 -7.10
CA ARG A 110 14.63 -10.19 -7.28
C ARG A 110 14.72 -10.88 -5.94
N PHE A 111 14.15 -12.07 -5.89
CA PHE A 111 14.12 -12.94 -4.73
C PHE A 111 14.79 -14.25 -5.12
N SER A 112 15.84 -14.63 -4.39
CA SER A 112 16.33 -16.01 -4.36
C SER A 112 16.11 -16.60 -2.96
N ALA A 113 16.56 -17.84 -2.74
CA ALA A 113 16.25 -18.61 -1.54
C ALA A 113 16.51 -17.86 -0.21
N ASP A 114 17.56 -17.04 -0.16
CA ASP A 114 18.09 -16.40 1.05
C ASP A 114 18.10 -14.87 0.99
N ARG A 115 18.06 -14.27 -0.21
CA ARG A 115 18.28 -12.83 -0.41
C ARG A 115 17.16 -12.15 -1.19
N VAL A 116 16.98 -10.87 -0.88
CA VAL A 116 16.14 -9.94 -1.62
C VAL A 116 17.04 -8.84 -2.15
N GLU A 117 17.04 -8.63 -3.45
CA GLU A 117 17.84 -7.62 -4.12
C GLU A 117 16.93 -6.62 -4.83
N THR A 118 17.08 -5.34 -4.54
CA THR A 118 16.44 -4.27 -5.31
C THR A 118 17.26 -4.01 -6.56
N VAL A 119 16.79 -4.52 -7.70
CA VAL A 119 17.46 -4.40 -9.01
C VAL A 119 17.35 -2.97 -9.55
N ARG A 120 16.19 -2.33 -9.34
CA ARG A 120 15.92 -0.95 -9.76
C ARG A 120 14.91 -0.33 -8.81
N SER A 121 15.08 0.94 -8.48
CA SER A 121 14.10 1.70 -7.71
C SER A 121 14.15 3.16 -8.12
N ASP A 122 12.98 3.76 -8.37
CA ASP A 122 12.83 5.22 -8.51
C ASP A 122 12.70 5.93 -7.14
N TYR A 123 12.83 5.16 -6.05
CA TYR A 123 12.79 5.60 -4.64
C TYR A 123 14.12 5.40 -3.95
N THR A 124 14.46 6.30 -3.03
CA THR A 124 15.60 6.13 -2.12
C THR A 124 15.30 5.10 -1.04
N SER A 125 16.33 4.58 -0.37
CA SER A 125 16.14 3.65 0.75
C SER A 125 15.31 4.25 1.89
N GLU A 126 15.39 5.56 2.12
CA GLU A 126 14.59 6.26 3.14
C GLU A 126 13.11 6.35 2.73
N ASP A 127 12.85 6.67 1.46
CA ASP A 127 11.48 6.65 0.91
C ASP A 127 10.86 5.26 1.06
N LEU A 128 11.61 4.21 0.74
CA LEU A 128 11.16 2.82 0.85
C LEU A 128 10.80 2.43 2.28
N ARG A 129 11.60 2.86 3.27
CA ARG A 129 11.31 2.60 4.69
C ARG A 129 10.00 3.21 5.16
N THR A 130 9.61 4.33 4.55
CA THR A 130 8.38 5.04 4.87
C THR A 130 7.18 4.48 4.08
N LEU A 131 7.40 4.14 2.81
CA LEU A 131 6.34 3.76 1.87
C LEU A 131 5.92 2.29 1.98
N LEU A 132 6.88 1.37 2.08
CA LEU A 132 6.60 -0.06 2.06
C LEU A 132 5.69 -0.55 3.20
N PRO A 133 5.76 -0.02 4.44
CA PRO A 133 4.80 -0.38 5.49
C PRO A 133 3.35 -0.11 5.09
N ALA A 134 3.08 1.03 4.43
CA ALA A 134 1.75 1.36 3.93
C ALA A 134 1.32 0.43 2.78
N VAL A 135 2.27 0.04 1.91
CA VAL A 135 2.01 -0.94 0.85
C VAL A 135 1.66 -2.31 1.43
N VAL A 136 2.43 -2.81 2.41
CA VAL A 136 2.14 -4.07 3.11
C VAL A 136 0.72 -4.04 3.69
N GLN A 137 0.37 -2.96 4.40
CA GLN A 137 -0.95 -2.82 5.01
C GLN A 137 -2.06 -2.87 3.95
N ALA A 138 -1.91 -2.14 2.84
CA ALA A 138 -2.90 -2.14 1.76
C ALA A 138 -3.12 -3.53 1.12
N VAL A 139 -2.06 -4.35 1.00
CA VAL A 139 -2.18 -5.73 0.51
C VAL A 139 -2.93 -6.60 1.52
N VAL A 140 -2.57 -6.52 2.79
CA VAL A 140 -3.22 -7.28 3.88
C VAL A 140 -4.70 -6.94 3.96
N ASP A 141 -5.05 -5.65 3.92
CA ASP A 141 -6.44 -5.18 3.99
C ASP A 141 -7.26 -5.74 2.84
N LYS A 142 -6.75 -5.65 1.60
CA LYS A 142 -7.42 -6.22 0.43
C LYS A 142 -7.58 -7.74 0.56
N LYS A 143 -6.56 -8.45 1.02
CA LYS A 143 -6.64 -9.90 1.25
C LYS A 143 -7.73 -10.25 2.27
N ASN A 144 -7.88 -9.46 3.32
CA ASN A 144 -8.91 -9.66 4.34
C ASN A 144 -10.32 -9.34 3.83
N LEU A 145 -10.47 -8.37 2.94
CA LEU A 145 -11.74 -8.07 2.27
C LEU A 145 -12.20 -9.23 1.38
N LEU A 146 -11.28 -9.87 0.65
CA LEU A 146 -11.59 -11.00 -0.26
C LEU A 146 -11.91 -12.32 0.46
N LYS A 147 -11.67 -12.41 1.77
CA LYS A 147 -12.00 -13.59 2.59
C LYS A 147 -13.42 -13.57 3.15
N LYS A 148 -14.12 -12.44 3.05
CA LYS A 148 -15.52 -12.31 3.45
C LYS A 148 -16.44 -12.73 2.32
#